data_AF-A0A2E5KH75-F1
#
_entry.id   AF-A0A2E5KH75-F1
#
_cell.length_a   1.000
_cell.length_b   1.000
_cell.length_c   1.000
_cell.angle_alpha   90.00
_cell.angle_beta   90.00
_cell.angle_gamma   90.00
#
_symmetry.space_group_name_H-M   'P 1'
#
loop_
_entity.id
_entity.type
_entity.pdbx_description
1 polymer ?
#
loop_
_entity_poly.entity_id
_entity_poly.type
_entity_poly.pdbx_seq_one_letter_code
_entity_poly.pdbx_strand_id
1 'polypeptide(L)'
;MSVIMNKSFTIIFGIIGIYWIASSLLQQGSFLLLIPGILSLLLAIPIKSNLNLEKLVLPTLLYNLVLTSYQVYSSSSILLSRLIGIEIFIFIFNLILTLSVIYLILQTLRSTNIDIS
;
A
#
# COMPACT_ATOMS: atom_id res chain seq x y z
N MET A 1 -7.93 -10.96 19.75
CA MET A 1 -6.74 -10.47 19.02
C MET A 1 -7.11 -9.15 18.38
N SER A 2 -6.52 -8.04 18.81
CA SER A 2 -6.52 -6.85 17.94
C SER A 2 -5.13 -6.81 17.33
N VAL A 3 -5.03 -6.79 16.01
CA VAL A 3 -3.94 -6.01 15.40
C VAL A 3 -4.14 -4.63 16.02
N ILE A 4 -3.32 -4.26 17.01
CA ILE A 4 -3.40 -2.90 17.57
C ILE A 4 -2.98 -2.04 16.40
N MET A 5 -3.99 -1.54 15.68
CA MET A 5 -3.83 -0.74 14.49
C MET A 5 -3.23 0.55 14.97
N ASN A 6 -1.89 0.58 14.96
CA ASN A 6 -1.14 1.71 15.42
C ASN A 6 -1.45 2.87 14.47
N LYS A 7 -1.39 4.12 14.96
CA LYS A 7 -1.66 5.31 14.12
C LYS A 7 -0.90 5.25 12.80
N SER A 8 0.34 4.74 12.82
CA SER A 8 1.16 4.54 11.61
C SER A 8 0.52 3.60 10.59
N PHE A 9 -0.13 2.51 11.01
CA PHE A 9 -0.81 1.56 10.12
C PHE A 9 -1.96 2.25 9.37
N THR A 10 -2.81 2.94 10.13
CA THR A 10 -3.93 3.74 9.59
C THR A 10 -3.43 4.82 8.62
N ILE A 11 -2.37 5.55 8.99
CA ILE A 11 -1.82 6.60 8.14
C ILE A 11 -1.28 6.02 6.83
N ILE A 12 -0.49 4.95 6.89
CA ILE A 12 0.11 4.35 5.69
C ILE A 12 -0.97 3.78 4.77
N PHE A 13 -1.97 3.07 5.30
CA PHE A 13 -3.11 2.61 4.51
C PHE A 13 -3.91 3.77 3.90
N GLY A 14 -4.09 4.86 4.64
CA GLY A 14 -4.73 6.08 4.14
C GLY A 14 -3.97 6.68 2.96
N ILE A 15 -2.65 6.82 3.09
CA ILE A 15 -1.78 7.34 2.02
C ILE A 15 -1.84 6.44 0.78
N ILE A 16 -1.71 5.12 0.95
CA ILE A 16 -1.79 4.15 -0.15
C ILE A 16 -3.16 4.21 -0.84
N GLY A 17 -4.23 4.29 -0.05
CA GLY A 17 -5.60 4.37 -0.55
C GLY A 17 -5.84 5.62 -1.40
N ILE A 18 -5.44 6.80 -0.89
CA ILE A 18 -5.53 8.07 -1.63
C ILE A 18 -4.67 8.01 -2.89
N TYR A 19 -3.46 7.47 -2.79
CA TYR A 19 -2.54 7.35 -3.93
C TYR A 19 -3.16 6.55 -5.09
N TRP A 20 -3.77 5.40 -4.81
CA TRP A 20 -4.38 4.59 -5.87
C TRP A 20 -5.64 5.22 -6.45
N ILE A 21 -6.47 5.84 -5.62
CA ILE A 21 -7.66 6.56 -6.09
C ILE A 21 -7.23 7.73 -6.98
N ALA A 22 -6.27 8.55 -6.54
CA ALA A 22 -5.74 9.64 -7.34
C ALA A 22 -5.14 9.13 -8.66
N SER A 23 -4.37 8.04 -8.64
CA SER A 23 -3.78 7.43 -9.83
C SER A 23 -4.85 6.93 -10.82
N SER A 24 -5.96 6.39 -10.32
CA SER A 24 -7.10 5.95 -11.15
C SER A 24 -7.85 7.11 -11.82
N LEU A 25 -7.91 8.27 -11.15
CA LEU A 25 -8.64 9.45 -11.61
C LEU A 25 -7.80 10.32 -12.56
N LEU A 26 -6.50 10.40 -12.33
CA LEU A 26 -5.56 11.24 -13.09
C LEU A 26 -5.08 10.59 -14.40
N GLN A 27 -5.73 9.52 -14.87
CA GLN A 27 -5.41 8.77 -16.09
C GLN A 27 -3.98 8.20 -16.18
N GLN A 28 -3.22 8.20 -15.08
CA GLN A 28 -1.90 7.56 -15.01
C GLN A 28 -1.99 6.03 -14.82
N GLY A 29 -3.20 5.46 -14.76
CA GLY A 29 -3.41 4.04 -14.63
C GLY A 29 -4.83 3.59 -14.98
N SER A 30 -5.06 2.28 -14.85
CA SER A 30 -6.37 1.67 -15.10
C SER A 30 -7.38 2.08 -14.02
N PHE A 31 -8.65 2.22 -14.40
CA PHE A 31 -9.78 2.36 -13.46
C PHE A 31 -9.80 1.25 -12.39
N LEU A 32 -9.23 0.08 -12.71
CA LEU A 32 -9.10 -1.04 -11.76
C LEU A 32 -8.28 -0.69 -10.50
N LEU A 33 -7.47 0.38 -10.53
CA LEU A 33 -6.75 0.88 -9.35
C LEU A 33 -7.67 1.47 -8.26
N LEU A 34 -8.95 1.72 -8.55
CA LEU A 34 -9.92 2.07 -7.50
C LEU A 34 -10.10 0.95 -6.47
N ILE A 35 -10.05 -0.31 -6.90
CA ILE A 35 -10.25 -1.47 -6.02
C ILE A 35 -9.20 -1.52 -4.89
N PRO A 36 -7.88 -1.54 -5.18
CA PRO A 36 -6.86 -1.49 -4.13
C PRO A 36 -6.91 -0.19 -3.32
N GLY A 37 -7.31 0.92 -3.93
CA GLY A 37 -7.48 2.21 -3.25
C GLY A 37 -8.58 2.17 -2.18
N ILE A 38 -9.78 1.70 -2.56
CA ILE A 38 -10.92 1.57 -1.65
C ILE A 38 -10.62 0.56 -0.54
N LEU A 39 -10.06 -0.60 -0.88
CA LEU A 39 -9.67 -1.61 0.11
C LEU A 39 -8.67 -1.04 1.14
N SER A 40 -7.69 -0.29 0.68
CA SER A 40 -6.71 0.35 1.57
C SER A 40 -7.35 1.40 2.48
N LEU A 41 -8.28 2.22 1.96
CA LEU A 41 -9.02 3.19 2.77
C LEU A 41 -9.94 2.52 3.80
N LEU A 42 -10.61 1.43 3.43
CA LEU A 42 -11.45 0.66 4.34
C LEU A 42 -10.63 0.13 5.53
N LEU A 43 -9.40 -0.33 5.27
CA LEU A 43 -8.46 -0.79 6.30
C LEU A 43 -7.81 0.36 7.10
N ALA A 44 -7.87 1.60 6.61
CA ALA A 44 -7.40 2.77 7.35
C ALA A 44 -8.37 3.18 8.47
N ILE A 45 -9.68 2.96 8.30
CA ILE A 45 -10.69 3.30 9.31
C ILE A 45 -10.38 2.51 10.58
N PRO A 46 -10.29 3.13 11.77
CA PRO A 46 -10.04 2.43 13.02
C PRO A 46 -11.20 1.47 13.33
N ILE A 47 -11.07 0.24 12.88
CA ILE A 47 -12.05 -0.81 13.06
C ILE A 47 -11.89 -1.31 14.50
N LYS A 48 -12.68 -0.76 15.41
CA LYS A 48 -12.93 -1.43 16.69
C LYS A 48 -13.62 -2.77 16.36
N SER A 49 -12.83 -3.84 16.37
CA SER A 49 -13.26 -5.26 16.42
C SER A 49 -14.14 -5.80 15.28
N ASN A 50 -13.69 -5.72 14.01
CA ASN A 50 -14.29 -6.52 12.95
C ASN A 50 -13.27 -7.55 12.43
N LEU A 51 -13.37 -8.78 12.93
CA LEU A 51 -12.53 -9.93 12.57
C LEU A 51 -12.48 -10.20 11.06
N ASN A 52 -13.53 -9.84 10.33
CA ASN A 52 -13.57 -10.03 8.87
C ASN A 52 -12.64 -9.04 8.14
N LEU A 53 -12.46 -7.82 8.66
CA LEU A 53 -11.58 -6.83 8.06
C LEU A 53 -10.11 -7.12 8.38
N GLU A 54 -9.81 -7.68 9.56
CA GLU A 54 -8.45 -8.13 9.89
C GLU A 54 -7.93 -9.19 8.91
N LYS A 55 -8.81 -10.12 8.48
CA LYS A 55 -8.46 -11.14 7.47
C LYS A 55 -8.13 -10.56 6.09
N LEU A 56 -8.60 -9.35 5.80
CA LEU A 56 -8.33 -8.66 4.53
C LEU A 56 -7.02 -7.87 4.56
N VAL A 57 -6.40 -7.65 5.72
CA VAL A 57 -5.16 -6.87 5.86
C VAL A 57 -4.04 -7.47 5.03
N LEU A 58 -3.70 -8.74 5.26
CA LEU A 58 -2.58 -9.39 4.57
C LEU A 58 -2.81 -9.51 3.05
N PRO A 59 -3.98 -9.98 2.55
CA PRO A 59 -4.27 -9.96 1.11
C PRO A 59 -4.16 -8.57 0.48
N THR A 60 -4.66 -7.53 1.16
CA THR A 60 -4.61 -6.15 0.65
C THR A 60 -3.18 -5.62 0.61
N LEU A 61 -2.36 -5.95 1.62
CA LEU A 61 -0.95 -5.60 1.62
C LEU A 61 -0.17 -6.30 0.51
N LEU A 62 -0.42 -7.60 0.30
CA LEU A 62 0.19 -8.35 -0.81
C LEU A 62 -0.20 -7.79 -2.16
N TYR A 63 -1.47 -7.41 -2.34
CA TYR A 63 -1.91 -6.79 -3.58
C TYR A 63 -1.26 -5.43 -3.81
N ASN A 64 -1.18 -4.59 -2.77
CA ASN A 64 -0.46 -3.33 -2.82
C ASN A 64 1.03 -3.52 -3.13
N LEU A 65 1.67 -4.57 -2.59
CA LEU A 65 3.08 -4.86 -2.86
C LEU A 65 3.33 -5.12 -4.34
N VAL A 66 2.47 -5.93 -4.98
CA VAL A 66 2.56 -6.21 -6.42
C VAL A 66 2.43 -4.91 -7.21
N LEU A 67 1.44 -4.09 -6.88
CA LEU A 67 1.16 -2.86 -7.60
C LEU A 67 2.27 -1.81 -7.44
N THR A 68 2.75 -1.58 -6.21
CA THR A 68 3.83 -0.61 -5.99
C THR A 68 5.14 -1.08 -6.60
N SER A 69 5.43 -2.39 -6.55
CA SER A 69 6.61 -2.97 -7.22
C SER A 69 6.55 -2.79 -8.73
N TYR A 70 5.37 -2.98 -9.33
CA TYR A 70 5.16 -2.70 -10.75
C TYR A 70 5.39 -1.22 -11.08
N GLN A 71 4.93 -0.28 -10.23
CA GLN A 71 5.16 1.15 -10.44
C GLN A 71 6.64 1.53 -10.31
N VAL A 72 7.38 0.93 -9.39
CA VAL A 72 8.84 1.09 -9.29
C VAL A 72 9.51 0.59 -10.57
N TYR A 73 9.14 -0.60 -11.04
CA TYR A 73 9.66 -1.14 -12.31
C TYR A 73 9.34 -0.19 -13.49
N SER A 74 8.09 0.21 -13.66
CA SER A 74 7.66 1.10 -14.73
C SER A 74 8.42 2.44 -14.68
N SER A 75 8.48 3.09 -13.52
CA SER A 75 9.19 4.37 -13.37
C SER A 75 10.70 4.26 -13.55
N SER A 76 11.33 3.14 -13.15
CA SER A 76 12.74 2.89 -13.45
C SER A 76 13.02 2.77 -14.95
N SER A 77 12.13 2.14 -15.71
CA SER A 77 12.28 2.05 -17.17
C SER A 77 12.19 3.42 -17.84
N ILE A 78 11.34 4.31 -17.33
CA ILE A 78 11.19 5.68 -17.81
C ILE A 78 12.46 6.48 -17.48
N LEU A 79 13.00 6.35 -16.27
CA LEU A 79 14.24 7.01 -15.86
C LEU A 79 15.44 6.64 -16.74
N LEU A 80 15.53 5.38 -17.18
CA LEU A 80 16.57 4.95 -18.12
C LEU A 80 16.45 5.65 -19.48
N SER A 81 15.25 6.02 -19.88
CA SER A 81 14.99 6.73 -21.14
C SER A 81 15.11 8.26 -21.02
N ARG A 82 14.83 8.82 -19.84
CA ARG A 82 14.69 10.26 -19.64
C ARG A 82 14.89 10.64 -18.17
N LEU A 83 16.02 11.28 -17.88
CA LEU A 83 16.39 11.78 -16.55
C LEU A 83 15.84 13.21 -16.32
N ILE A 84 14.54 13.30 -16.02
CA ILE A 84 13.89 14.56 -15.61
C ILE A 84 13.57 14.48 -14.11
N GLY A 85 13.74 15.60 -13.39
CA GLY A 85 13.54 15.66 -11.93
C GLY A 85 12.17 15.14 -11.46
N ILE A 86 11.11 15.34 -12.24
CA ILE A 86 9.78 14.82 -11.90
C ILE A 86 9.70 13.29 -11.93
N GLU A 87 10.41 12.64 -12.86
CA GLU A 87 10.46 11.17 -12.96
C GLU A 87 11.26 10.59 -11.78
N ILE A 88 12.33 11.27 -11.37
CA ILE A 88 13.12 10.88 -10.20
C ILE A 88 12.24 10.94 -8.94
N PHE A 89 11.45 12.01 -8.80
CA PHE A 89 10.52 12.14 -7.69
C PHE A 89 9.47 11.02 -7.68
N ILE A 90 8.86 10.71 -8.83
CA ILE A 90 7.88 9.63 -8.97
C ILE A 90 8.49 8.28 -8.58
N PHE A 91 9.69 7.98 -9.07
CA PHE A 91 10.40 6.74 -8.72
C PHE A 91 10.68 6.64 -7.22
N ILE A 92 11.26 7.68 -6.61
CA ILE A 92 11.57 7.70 -5.17
C ILE A 92 10.29 7.53 -4.36
N PHE A 93 9.21 8.20 -4.75
CA PHE A 93 7.92 8.09 -4.07
C PHE A 93 7.37 6.66 -4.11
N ASN A 94 7.37 6.01 -5.29
CA ASN A 94 6.95 4.63 -5.45
C ASN A 94 7.84 3.64 -4.67
N LEU A 95 9.14 3.92 -4.58
CA LEU A 95 10.09 3.13 -3.79
C LEU A 95 9.75 3.22 -2.29
N ILE A 96 9.50 4.43 -1.78
CA ILE A 96 9.08 4.64 -0.38
C ILE A 96 7.77 3.92 -0.08
N LEU A 97 6.78 3.99 -0.98
CA LEU A 97 5.52 3.25 -0.80
C LEU A 97 5.74 1.74 -0.74
N THR A 98 6.56 1.19 -1.65
CA THR A 98 6.89 -0.24 -1.67
C THR A 98 7.54 -0.69 -0.36
N LEU A 99 8.53 0.07 0.11
CA LEU A 99 9.20 -0.20 1.39
C LEU A 99 8.23 -0.11 2.58
N SER A 100 7.29 0.85 2.54
CA SER A 100 6.25 1.00 3.55
C SER A 100 5.31 -0.22 3.57
N VAL A 101 4.91 -0.73 2.40
CA VAL A 101 4.09 -1.95 2.29
C VAL A 101 4.85 -3.17 2.83
N ILE A 102 6.12 -3.34 2.47
CA ILE A 102 6.96 -4.44 3.00
C ILE A 102 7.04 -4.35 4.53
N TYR A 103 7.26 -3.16 5.07
CA TYR A 103 7.26 -2.93 6.51
C TYR A 103 5.94 -3.35 7.17
N LEU A 104 4.80 -2.96 6.60
CA LEU A 104 3.49 -3.35 7.12
C LEU A 104 3.28 -4.88 7.05
N ILE A 105 3.70 -5.55 5.97
CA ILE A 105 3.61 -7.01 5.85
C ILE A 105 4.41 -7.69 6.96
N LEU A 106 5.67 -7.29 7.16
CA LEU A 106 6.52 -7.84 8.20
C LEU A 106 5.90 -7.63 9.60
N GLN A 107 5.30 -6.47 9.82
CA GLN A 107 4.60 -6.17 11.07
C GLN A 107 3.35 -7.03 11.27
N THR A 108 2.53 -7.23 10.22
CA THR A 108 1.36 -8.12 10.26
C THR A 108 1.78 -9.55 10.54
N LEU A 109 2.78 -10.09 9.83
CA LEU A 109 3.29 -11.45 10.02
C LEU A 109 3.87 -11.66 11.42
N ARG A 110 4.61 -10.67 11.94
CA ARG A 110 5.12 -10.71 13.31
C ARG A 110 3.98 -10.75 14.32
N SER A 111 2.92 -9.96 14.11
CA SER A 111 1.77 -9.96 15.02
C SER A 111 1.01 -11.30 15.02
N THR A 112 0.93 -12.00 13.89
CA THR A 112 0.25 -13.30 13.79
C THR A 112 1.08 -14.48 14.29
N ASN A 113 2.42 -14.40 14.24
CA ASN A 113 3.32 -15.49 14.70
C ASN A 113 3.64 -15.44 16.20
N ILE A 114 3.27 -14.38 16.91
CA ILE A 114 3.47 -14.29 18.38
C ILE A 114 2.42 -15.10 19.15
N ASP A 115 1.42 -15.67 18.47
CA ASP A 115 0.37 -16.50 19.07
C ASP A 115 0.76 -17.98 19.15
N ILE A 116 1.87 -18.28 19.83
CA ILE A 116 2.18 -19.64 20.30
C ILE A 116 2.06 -19.61 21.83
N SER A 117 0.83 -19.75 22.32
CA SER A 117 0.53 -20.05 23.72
C SER A 117 0.30 -21.55 23.89
#